data_AF-A0A1H9LR24-F1
#
_entry.id   AF-A0A1H9LR24-F1
#
_cell.length_a   1.000
_cell.length_b   1.000
_cell.length_c   1.000
_cell.angle_alpha   90.00
_cell.angle_beta   90.00
_cell.angle_gamma   90.00
#
_symmetry.space_group_name_H-M   'P 1'
#
loop_
_entity.id
_entity.type
_entity.pdbx_description
1 polymer ?
#
loop_
_entity_poly.entity_id
_entity_poly.type
_entity_poly.pdbx_seq_one_letter_code
_entity_poly.pdbx_strand_id
1 'polypeptide(L)'
;MALSPSSETQEKPDYGIDAPEAIRRFLSLGSVLLVVQFAMPAISALLPVHAAFALRSTAPALGAMGYLFVATAGLLLWGSRSGKLRLRDKLLDALPWRGDESVLDIGCGHGLMLIGAAKRLTSGKAIGVDVWSEREAGRNRPESALRNARLEQVAGRVEVHTADARELPFDAQSFDLVLSSWTLHNLPQGEQRQRALQEMLRVLKPGGQLLLIDIRHVREYEGFLRAQGLQLLRRSGPHFLFGTPSSCIILRKP
;
A
#
# COMPACT_ATOMS: atom_id res chain seq x y z
N MET A 1 31.97 -20.04 -32.04
CA MET A 1 31.41 -20.40 -30.72
C MET A 1 30.31 -19.40 -30.41
N ALA A 2 29.07 -19.73 -30.80
CA ALA A 2 27.93 -18.84 -30.63
C ALA A 2 27.50 -18.86 -29.16
N LEU A 3 27.51 -17.70 -28.51
CA LEU A 3 26.99 -17.54 -27.16
C LEU A 3 25.47 -17.77 -27.20
N SER A 4 25.02 -18.77 -26.44
CA SER A 4 23.61 -19.02 -26.17
C SER A 4 22.99 -17.77 -25.54
N PRO A 5 21.83 -17.26 -26.01
CA PRO A 5 21.11 -16.25 -25.27
C PRO A 5 20.67 -16.88 -23.95
N SER A 6 21.22 -16.39 -22.84
CA SER A 6 20.71 -16.68 -21.50
C SER A 6 19.22 -16.33 -21.51
N SER A 7 18.38 -17.28 -21.12
CA SER A 7 16.97 -17.04 -20.87
C SER A 7 16.83 -15.99 -19.77
N GLU A 8 16.80 -14.71 -20.14
CA GLU A 8 16.42 -13.62 -19.25
C GLU A 8 14.98 -13.90 -18.82
N THR A 9 14.81 -14.47 -17.63
CA THR A 9 13.54 -14.44 -16.93
C THR A 9 13.13 -12.98 -16.85
N GLN A 10 12.13 -12.59 -17.63
CA GLN A 10 11.63 -11.22 -17.71
C GLN A 10 11.29 -10.73 -16.30
N GLU A 11 12.18 -9.91 -15.75
CA GLU A 11 12.13 -9.51 -14.36
C GLU A 11 10.92 -8.60 -14.15
N LYS A 12 10.02 -8.95 -13.21
CA LYS A 12 8.80 -8.19 -12.97
C LYS A 12 8.99 -7.15 -11.87
N PRO A 13 8.31 -5.99 -11.95
CA PRO A 13 8.24 -5.04 -10.86
C PRO A 13 7.68 -5.70 -9.60
N ASP A 14 8.29 -5.40 -8.44
CA ASP A 14 7.84 -5.90 -7.14
C ASP A 14 7.54 -4.73 -6.21
N TYR A 15 6.24 -4.50 -5.97
CA TYR A 15 5.76 -3.44 -5.07
C TYR A 15 5.56 -3.94 -3.63
N GLY A 16 6.09 -5.11 -3.29
CA GLY A 16 6.02 -5.70 -1.96
C GLY A 16 4.67 -6.37 -1.66
N ILE A 17 4.63 -7.09 -0.53
CA ILE A 17 3.42 -7.69 0.03
C ILE A 17 3.09 -6.97 1.32
N ASP A 18 1.84 -6.52 1.44
CA ASP A 18 1.35 -5.79 2.59
C ASP A 18 1.01 -6.77 3.72
N ALA A 19 1.41 -6.46 4.96
CA ALA A 19 1.21 -7.29 6.15
C ALA A 19 1.61 -8.79 6.00
N PRO A 20 2.86 -9.10 5.60
CA PRO A 20 3.29 -10.48 5.32
C PRO A 20 3.23 -11.39 6.56
N GLU A 21 3.36 -10.84 7.76
CA GLU A 21 3.16 -11.58 9.01
C GLU A 21 1.71 -12.02 9.22
N ALA A 22 0.75 -11.14 8.92
CA ALA A 22 -0.67 -11.48 9.03
C ALA A 22 -1.03 -12.60 8.05
N ILE A 23 -0.56 -12.51 6.80
CA ILE A 23 -0.74 -13.57 5.79
C ILE A 23 -0.17 -14.90 6.29
N ARG A 24 1.07 -14.90 6.82
CA ARG A 24 1.70 -16.11 7.37
C ARG A 24 0.90 -16.70 8.54
N ARG A 25 0.40 -15.87 9.45
CA ARG A 25 -0.43 -16.30 10.59
C ARG A 25 -1.76 -16.91 10.13
N PHE A 26 -2.46 -16.28 9.19
CA PHE A 26 -3.70 -16.83 8.65
C PHE A 26 -3.48 -18.14 7.88
N LEU A 27 -2.43 -18.23 7.05
CA LEU A 27 -2.10 -19.47 6.36
C LEU A 27 -1.73 -20.60 7.32
N SER A 28 -0.88 -20.33 8.31
CA SER A 28 -0.46 -21.35 9.28
C SER A 28 -1.63 -21.83 10.13
N LEU A 29 -2.39 -20.92 10.74
CA LEU A 29 -3.54 -21.27 11.57
C LEU A 29 -4.63 -21.99 10.75
N GLY A 30 -4.92 -21.49 9.55
CA GLY A 30 -5.88 -22.13 8.65
C GLY A 30 -5.46 -23.55 8.26
N SER A 31 -4.18 -23.74 7.90
CA SER A 31 -3.65 -25.06 7.52
C SER A 31 -3.70 -26.04 8.69
N VAL A 32 -3.33 -25.62 9.91
CA VAL A 32 -3.40 -26.45 11.11
C VAL A 32 -4.84 -26.91 11.37
N LEU A 33 -5.82 -26.00 11.29
CA LEU A 33 -7.23 -26.34 11.49
C LEU A 33 -7.74 -27.36 10.47
N LEU A 34 -7.33 -27.22 9.21
CA LEU A 34 -7.68 -28.17 8.16
C LEU A 34 -7.02 -29.54 8.40
N VAL A 35 -5.74 -29.59 8.78
CA VAL A 35 -5.07 -30.85 9.15
C VAL A 35 -5.80 -31.54 10.30
N VAL A 36 -6.16 -30.78 11.35
CA VAL A 36 -6.94 -31.31 12.47
C VAL A 36 -8.28 -31.86 11.99
N GLN A 37 -9.03 -31.11 11.17
CA GLN A 37 -10.29 -31.57 10.60
C GLN A 37 -10.14 -32.91 9.86
N PHE A 38 -9.12 -33.05 9.01
CA PHE A 38 -8.91 -34.28 8.22
C PHE A 38 -8.35 -35.44 9.06
N ALA A 39 -7.66 -35.17 10.17
CA ALA A 39 -7.19 -36.19 11.10
C ALA A 39 -8.28 -36.69 12.06
N MET A 40 -9.33 -35.90 12.31
CA MET A 40 -10.39 -36.23 13.27
C MET A 40 -11.09 -37.58 13.03
N PRO A 41 -11.38 -38.03 11.80
CA PRO A 41 -11.92 -39.37 11.57
C PRO A 41 -11.02 -40.47 12.10
N ALA A 42 -9.70 -40.38 11.87
CA ALA A 42 -8.72 -41.37 12.35
C ALA A 42 -8.61 -41.36 13.88
N ILE A 43 -8.55 -40.17 14.50
CA ILE A 43 -8.50 -40.02 15.96
C ILE A 43 -9.78 -40.58 16.61
N SER A 44 -10.94 -40.26 16.04
CA SER A 44 -12.23 -40.70 16.58
C SER A 44 -12.42 -42.21 16.55
N ALA A 45 -11.71 -42.94 15.67
CA ALA A 45 -11.75 -44.40 15.60
C ALA A 45 -11.11 -45.09 16.83
N LEU A 46 -10.30 -44.34 17.60
CA LEU A 46 -9.61 -44.83 18.80
C LEU A 46 -10.37 -44.50 20.11
N LEU A 47 -11.52 -43.81 20.01
CA LEU A 47 -12.25 -43.28 21.16
C LEU A 47 -13.57 -44.05 21.40
N PRO A 48 -14.08 -44.07 22.64
CA PRO A 48 -15.44 -44.53 22.93
C PRO A 48 -16.49 -43.78 22.11
N VAL A 49 -17.59 -44.44 21.77
CA VAL A 49 -18.61 -43.93 20.83
C VAL A 49 -19.11 -42.51 21.17
N HIS A 50 -19.34 -42.22 22.45
CA HIS A 50 -19.81 -40.89 22.90
C HIS A 50 -18.75 -39.80 22.68
N ALA A 51 -17.48 -40.09 22.96
CA ALA A 51 -16.36 -39.18 22.73
C ALA A 51 -16.07 -39.02 21.23
N ALA A 52 -16.16 -40.10 20.45
CA ALA A 52 -16.01 -40.07 18.99
C ALA A 52 -17.10 -39.21 18.32
N PHE A 53 -18.36 -39.32 18.77
CA PHE A 53 -19.47 -38.50 18.28
C PHE A 53 -19.26 -37.02 18.59
N ALA A 54 -18.91 -36.69 19.84
CA ALA A 54 -18.62 -35.31 20.25
C ALA A 54 -17.44 -34.70 19.48
N LEU A 55 -16.39 -35.48 19.22
CA LEU A 55 -15.25 -35.02 18.42
C LEU A 55 -15.69 -34.75 16.96
N ARG A 56 -16.39 -35.69 16.33
CA ARG A 56 -16.85 -35.53 14.94
C ARG A 56 -17.82 -34.38 14.74
N SER A 57 -18.67 -34.07 15.73
CA SER A 57 -19.62 -32.95 15.63
C SER A 57 -18.94 -31.58 15.61
N THR A 58 -17.72 -31.46 16.15
CA THR A 58 -16.93 -30.21 16.13
C THR A 58 -16.06 -30.05 14.87
N ALA A 59 -15.78 -31.14 14.16
CA ALA A 59 -14.90 -31.13 12.98
C ALA A 59 -15.34 -30.15 11.87
N PRO A 60 -16.63 -30.04 11.50
CA PRO A 60 -17.06 -29.11 10.46
C PRO A 60 -16.84 -27.65 10.85
N ALA A 61 -17.02 -27.29 12.12
CA ALA A 61 -16.82 -25.92 12.60
C ALA A 61 -15.32 -25.52 12.56
N LEU A 62 -14.44 -26.42 12.99
CA LEU A 62 -12.99 -26.22 12.87
C LEU A 62 -12.56 -26.10 11.41
N GLY A 63 -13.13 -26.95 10.54
CA GLY A 63 -12.91 -26.91 9.11
C GLY A 63 -13.33 -25.59 8.48
N ALA A 64 -14.55 -25.13 8.77
CA ALA A 64 -15.07 -23.86 8.27
C ALA A 64 -14.16 -22.68 8.67
N MET A 65 -13.67 -22.67 9.91
CA MET A 65 -12.70 -21.66 10.37
C MET A 65 -11.35 -21.78 9.65
N GLY A 66 -10.87 -23.01 9.40
CA GLY A 66 -9.67 -23.28 8.63
C GLY A 66 -9.75 -22.72 7.20
N TYR A 67 -10.83 -23.04 6.48
CA TYR A 67 -11.09 -22.50 5.14
C TYR A 67 -11.20 -20.97 5.14
N LEU A 68 -11.87 -20.38 6.13
CA LEU A 68 -12.00 -18.93 6.26
C LEU A 68 -10.64 -18.24 6.39
N PHE A 69 -9.73 -18.78 7.20
CA PHE A 69 -8.39 -18.21 7.36
C PHE A 69 -7.53 -18.35 6.09
N VAL A 70 -7.57 -19.50 5.42
CA VAL A 70 -6.88 -19.68 4.13
C VAL A 70 -7.45 -18.73 3.06
N ALA A 71 -8.77 -18.61 2.98
CA ALA A 71 -9.43 -17.68 2.06
C ALA A 71 -9.05 -16.22 2.37
N THR A 72 -9.02 -15.84 3.64
CA THR A 72 -8.60 -14.50 4.08
C THR A 72 -7.15 -14.22 3.67
N ALA A 73 -6.23 -15.17 3.88
CA ALA A 73 -4.85 -15.03 3.42
C ALA A 73 -4.75 -14.88 1.89
N GLY A 74 -5.55 -15.67 1.14
CA GLY A 74 -5.64 -15.57 -0.32
C GLY A 74 -6.13 -14.19 -0.78
N LEU A 75 -7.16 -13.64 -0.12
CA LEU A 75 -7.67 -12.30 -0.40
C LEU A 75 -6.63 -11.21 -0.11
N LEU A 76 -5.90 -11.29 1.01
CA LEU A 76 -4.83 -10.34 1.35
C LEU A 76 -3.67 -10.40 0.35
N LEU A 77 -3.29 -11.61 -0.08
CA LEU A 77 -2.26 -11.80 -1.11
C LEU A 77 -2.70 -11.22 -2.46
N TRP A 78 -3.94 -11.47 -2.86
CA TRP A 78 -4.50 -10.91 -4.10
C TRP A 78 -4.60 -9.38 -4.02
N GLY A 79 -5.05 -8.84 -2.89
CA GLY A 79 -5.09 -7.40 -2.62
C GLY A 79 -3.72 -6.76 -2.77
N SER A 80 -2.70 -7.36 -2.13
CA SER A 80 -1.32 -6.90 -2.17
C SER A 80 -0.69 -6.99 -3.57
N ARG A 81 -1.01 -8.02 -4.36
CA ARG A 81 -0.38 -8.21 -5.69
C ARG A 81 -1.08 -7.49 -6.82
N SER A 82 -2.40 -7.40 -6.79
CA SER A 82 -3.20 -6.93 -7.92
C SER A 82 -4.17 -5.83 -7.52
N GLY A 83 -4.80 -5.98 -6.35
CA GLY A 83 -5.76 -5.00 -5.84
C GLY A 83 -5.16 -3.59 -5.73
N LYS A 84 -3.94 -3.47 -5.19
CA LYS A 84 -3.34 -2.15 -4.93
C LYS A 84 -2.93 -1.43 -6.21
N LEU A 85 -2.55 -2.17 -7.24
CA LEU A 85 -2.27 -1.62 -8.58
C LEU A 85 -3.55 -1.06 -9.19
N ARG A 86 -4.66 -1.81 -9.13
CA ARG A 86 -5.97 -1.35 -9.62
C ARG A 86 -6.46 -0.13 -8.84
N LEU A 87 -6.27 -0.11 -7.53
CA LEU A 87 -6.66 1.02 -6.69
C LEU A 87 -5.80 2.24 -7.00
N ARG A 88 -4.47 2.08 -7.07
CA ARG A 88 -3.53 3.13 -7.50
C ARG A 88 -4.01 3.76 -8.81
N ASP A 89 -4.26 2.95 -9.84
CA ASP A 89 -4.63 3.46 -11.16
C ASP A 89 -5.97 4.21 -11.10
N LYS A 90 -6.99 3.64 -10.43
CA LYS A 90 -8.27 4.31 -10.20
C LYS A 90 -8.14 5.66 -9.49
N LEU A 91 -7.23 5.77 -8.51
CA LEU A 91 -7.01 7.01 -7.77
C LEU A 91 -6.26 8.05 -8.59
N LEU A 92 -5.21 7.64 -9.32
CA LEU A 92 -4.45 8.55 -10.16
C LEU A 92 -5.24 9.00 -11.39
N ASP A 93 -6.08 8.15 -11.98
CA ASP A 93 -6.95 8.50 -13.11
C ASP A 93 -8.07 9.48 -12.73
N ALA A 94 -8.29 9.70 -11.43
CA ALA A 94 -9.21 10.72 -10.95
C ALA A 94 -8.64 12.16 -11.00
N LEU A 95 -7.33 12.30 -11.22
CA LEU A 95 -6.65 13.58 -11.25
C LEU A 95 -6.56 14.12 -12.70
N PRO A 96 -6.66 15.44 -12.90
CA PRO A 96 -6.52 16.06 -14.22
C PRO A 96 -5.04 16.23 -14.57
N TRP A 97 -4.47 15.28 -15.31
CA TRP A 97 -3.07 15.32 -15.75
C TRP A 97 -2.88 16.17 -17.00
N ARG A 98 -1.87 17.05 -16.97
CA ARG A 98 -1.30 17.80 -18.09
C ARG A 98 -0.09 17.08 -18.70
N GLY A 99 0.61 16.31 -17.87
CA GLY A 99 1.80 15.54 -18.23
C GLY A 99 3.12 16.25 -17.93
N ASP A 100 3.08 17.54 -17.58
CA ASP A 100 4.23 18.38 -17.24
C ASP A 100 4.38 18.65 -15.74
N GLU A 101 3.57 18.00 -14.90
CA GLU A 101 3.57 18.23 -13.46
C GLU A 101 4.90 17.87 -12.77
N SER A 102 5.22 18.65 -11.74
CA SER A 102 6.12 18.22 -10.68
C SER A 102 5.31 17.50 -9.59
N VAL A 103 5.53 16.20 -9.43
CA VAL A 103 4.82 15.35 -8.48
C VAL A 103 5.73 14.97 -7.32
N LEU A 104 5.23 15.05 -6.08
CA LEU A 104 5.88 14.51 -4.89
C LEU A 104 5.08 13.33 -4.33
N ASP A 105 5.71 12.19 -4.08
CA ASP A 105 5.13 11.04 -3.39
C ASP A 105 5.81 10.82 -2.03
N ILE A 106 5.06 10.98 -0.95
CA ILE A 106 5.55 10.94 0.43
C ILE A 106 5.31 9.56 1.06
N GLY A 107 6.38 8.93 1.53
CA GLY A 107 6.40 7.51 1.88
C GLY A 107 6.28 6.64 0.63
N CYS A 108 7.12 6.93 -0.37
CA CYS A 108 6.97 6.32 -1.69
C CYS A 108 7.24 4.80 -1.70
N GLY A 109 7.93 4.26 -0.69
CA GLY A 109 8.15 2.83 -0.53
C GLY A 109 8.86 2.20 -1.74
N HIS A 110 8.23 1.18 -2.31
CA HIS A 110 8.67 0.53 -3.55
C HIS A 110 8.26 1.29 -4.82
N GLY A 111 7.81 2.54 -4.67
CA GLY A 111 7.40 3.43 -5.75
C GLY A 111 6.01 3.15 -6.30
N LEU A 112 5.07 2.57 -5.53
CA LEU A 112 3.75 2.21 -6.05
C LEU A 112 3.02 3.41 -6.66
N MET A 113 2.81 4.48 -5.88
CA MET A 113 2.16 5.70 -6.34
C MET A 113 3.10 6.53 -7.23
N LEU A 114 4.36 6.69 -6.83
CA LEU A 114 5.42 7.36 -7.58
C LEU A 114 5.51 6.92 -9.06
N ILE A 115 5.63 5.61 -9.31
CA ILE A 115 5.75 5.05 -10.66
C ILE A 115 4.42 5.16 -11.40
N GLY A 116 3.29 4.98 -10.70
CA GLY A 116 1.97 5.21 -11.27
C GLY A 116 1.81 6.64 -11.78
N ALA A 117 2.26 7.63 -11.01
CA ALA A 117 2.27 9.04 -11.39
C ALA A 117 3.21 9.27 -12.58
N ALA A 118 4.44 8.76 -12.52
CA ALA A 118 5.42 8.91 -13.59
C ALA A 118 4.96 8.36 -14.95
N LYS A 119 4.11 7.33 -14.96
CA LYS A 119 3.47 6.79 -16.19
C LYS A 119 2.49 7.75 -16.85
N ARG A 120 1.97 8.73 -16.10
CA ARG A 120 1.04 9.77 -16.59
C ARG A 120 1.75 11.06 -16.96
N LEU A 121 3.07 11.13 -16.75
CA LEU A 121 3.91 12.27 -17.11
C LEU A 121 4.52 12.07 -18.50
N THR A 122 4.53 13.14 -19.29
CA THR A 122 5.19 13.20 -20.60
C THR A 122 6.55 13.87 -20.48
N SER A 123 6.57 15.11 -19.97
CA SER A 123 7.76 15.93 -19.71
C SER A 123 7.99 16.25 -18.24
N GLY A 124 7.00 16.01 -17.38
CA GLY A 124 7.07 16.22 -15.93
C GLY A 124 8.00 15.23 -15.21
N LYS A 125 8.14 15.43 -13.90
CA LYS A 125 8.93 14.57 -13.01
C LYS A 125 8.15 14.16 -11.78
N ALA A 126 8.41 12.95 -11.32
CA ALA A 126 7.88 12.42 -10.07
C ALA A 126 9.04 12.15 -9.10
N ILE A 127 8.97 12.77 -7.92
CA ILE A 127 9.97 12.68 -6.86
C ILE A 127 9.36 11.90 -5.69
N GLY A 128 10.00 10.82 -5.27
CA GLY A 128 9.61 10.04 -4.10
C GLY A 128 10.47 10.38 -2.89
N VAL A 129 9.86 10.46 -1.72
CA VAL A 129 10.60 10.51 -0.44
C VAL A 129 10.16 9.40 0.49
N ASP A 130 11.09 8.85 1.25
CA ASP A 130 10.79 7.91 2.33
C ASP A 130 11.85 7.95 3.44
N VAL A 131 11.46 7.46 4.61
CA VAL A 131 12.36 7.08 5.71
C VAL A 131 12.66 5.59 5.56
N TRP A 132 13.78 5.27 4.93
CA TRP A 132 14.15 3.89 4.63
C TRP A 132 14.47 3.12 5.91
N SER A 133 13.79 2.00 6.12
CA SER A 133 13.93 1.17 7.32
C SER A 133 14.34 -0.25 6.94
N GLU A 134 15.47 -0.70 7.48
CA GLU A 134 15.92 -2.09 7.29
C GLU A 134 15.13 -3.10 8.13
N ARG A 135 14.43 -2.65 9.18
CA ARG A 135 13.60 -3.52 10.05
C ARG A 135 12.42 -4.13 9.30
N GLU A 136 11.97 -3.49 8.22
CA GLU A 136 11.03 -4.08 7.27
C GLU A 136 11.75 -5.08 6.36
N ALA A 137 12.24 -6.17 6.96
CA ALA A 137 12.90 -7.33 6.36
C ALA A 137 13.36 -7.12 4.90
N GLY A 138 14.37 -6.26 4.71
CA GLY A 138 15.13 -6.10 3.46
C GLY A 138 14.38 -5.55 2.24
N ARG A 139 13.23 -4.88 2.38
CA ARG A 139 12.38 -4.50 1.23
C ARG A 139 12.28 -3.00 0.95
N ASN A 140 12.13 -2.15 1.96
CA ASN A 140 11.96 -0.72 1.74
C ASN A 140 13.30 0.02 1.65
N ARG A 141 13.87 0.08 0.45
CA ARG A 141 15.10 0.82 0.13
C ARG A 141 14.92 1.63 -1.16
N PRO A 142 15.68 2.72 -1.37
CA PRO A 142 15.60 3.53 -2.59
C PRO A 142 15.76 2.69 -3.87
N GLU A 143 16.65 1.68 -3.82
CA GLU A 143 16.96 0.82 -4.96
C GLU A 143 15.76 0.00 -5.42
N SER A 144 14.83 -0.36 -4.52
CA SER A 144 13.61 -1.09 -4.85
C SER A 144 12.68 -0.24 -5.74
N ALA A 145 12.46 1.02 -5.35
CA ALA A 145 11.67 1.97 -6.14
C ALA A 145 12.33 2.26 -7.50
N LEU A 146 13.64 2.52 -7.50
CA LEU A 146 14.39 2.79 -8.73
C LEU A 146 14.43 1.57 -9.67
N ARG A 147 14.55 0.35 -9.14
CA ARG A 147 14.46 -0.89 -9.92
C ARG A 147 13.09 -1.02 -10.56
N ASN A 148 12.01 -0.82 -9.80
CA ASN A 148 10.67 -0.87 -10.36
C ASN A 148 10.46 0.20 -11.43
N ALA A 149 10.98 1.42 -11.24
CA ALA A 149 10.90 2.48 -12.24
C ALA A 149 11.62 2.12 -13.54
N ARG A 150 12.75 1.41 -13.48
CA ARG A 150 13.44 0.86 -14.67
C ARG A 150 12.61 -0.22 -15.37
N LEU A 151 12.11 -1.21 -14.62
CA LEU A 151 11.30 -2.30 -15.18
C LEU A 151 9.98 -1.80 -15.79
N GLU A 152 9.45 -0.69 -15.27
CA GLU A 152 8.23 -0.03 -15.74
C GLU A 152 8.51 1.07 -16.77
N GLN A 153 9.76 1.21 -17.23
CA GLN A 153 10.20 2.13 -18.29
C GLN A 153 9.92 3.62 -18.02
N VAL A 154 9.98 4.03 -16.74
CA VAL A 154 9.78 5.43 -16.32
C VAL A 154 10.97 6.02 -15.56
N ALA A 155 12.11 5.32 -15.50
CA ALA A 155 13.28 5.77 -14.74
C ALA A 155 13.74 7.20 -15.07
N GLY A 156 13.63 7.65 -16.33
CA GLY A 156 14.00 9.02 -16.73
C GLY A 156 13.10 10.13 -16.15
N ARG A 157 11.98 9.78 -15.51
CA ARG A 157 11.04 10.72 -14.88
C ARG A 157 10.95 10.56 -13.36
N VAL A 158 11.73 9.64 -12.77
CA VAL A 158 11.63 9.27 -11.36
C VAL A 158 12.91 9.61 -10.61
N GLU A 159 12.77 10.32 -9.50
CA GLU A 159 13.84 10.57 -8.54
C GLU A 159 13.37 10.10 -7.14
N VAL A 160 14.32 9.70 -6.29
CA VAL A 160 14.03 9.17 -4.95
C VAL A 160 15.02 9.76 -3.95
N HIS A 161 14.51 10.27 -2.83
CA HIS A 161 15.32 10.87 -1.76
C HIS A 161 14.98 10.27 -0.39
N THR A 162 15.95 10.31 0.51
CA THR A 162 15.72 10.06 1.93
C THR A 162 15.26 11.34 2.59
N ALA A 163 14.02 11.38 3.10
CA ALA A 163 13.51 12.53 3.84
C ALA A 163 12.34 12.13 4.76
N ASP A 164 12.21 12.85 5.86
CA ASP A 164 11.07 12.73 6.76
C ASP A 164 9.90 13.60 6.27
N ALA A 165 8.69 13.06 6.29
CA ALA A 165 7.49 13.79 5.89
C ALA A 165 7.25 15.08 6.72
N ARG A 166 7.83 15.18 7.92
CA ARG A 166 7.73 16.31 8.84
C ARG A 166 8.73 17.45 8.56
N GLU A 167 9.69 17.20 7.67
CA GLU A 167 10.72 18.16 7.27
C GLU A 167 11.21 17.83 5.85
N LEU A 168 10.49 18.36 4.86
CA LEU A 168 10.75 18.06 3.44
C LEU A 168 11.88 18.95 2.90
N PRO A 169 12.91 18.39 2.23
CA PRO A 169 14.07 19.12 1.72
C PRO A 169 13.78 19.84 0.39
N PHE A 170 12.60 20.44 0.27
CA PHE A 170 12.16 21.15 -0.92
C PHE A 170 11.67 22.55 -0.54
N ASP A 171 11.76 23.48 -1.48
CA ASP A 171 11.26 24.82 -1.29
C ASP A 171 9.72 24.85 -1.18
N ALA A 172 9.19 25.98 -0.71
CA ALA A 172 7.75 26.19 -0.74
C ALA A 172 7.25 26.22 -2.21
N GLN A 173 6.03 25.75 -2.44
CA GLN A 173 5.35 25.86 -3.73
C GLN A 173 6.14 25.22 -4.90
N SER A 174 6.81 24.10 -4.68
CA SER A 174 7.59 23.40 -5.70
C SER A 174 6.81 22.35 -6.50
N PHE A 175 5.70 21.83 -5.96
CA PHE A 175 4.97 20.71 -6.57
C PHE A 175 3.56 21.07 -7.00
N ASP A 176 3.16 20.57 -8.17
CA ASP A 176 1.80 20.67 -8.71
C ASP A 176 0.87 19.64 -8.05
N LEU A 177 1.43 18.48 -7.69
CA LEU A 177 0.71 17.38 -7.07
C LEU A 177 1.53 16.77 -5.94
N VAL A 178 0.90 16.61 -4.78
CA VAL A 178 1.47 15.87 -3.65
C VAL A 178 0.61 14.63 -3.39
N LEU A 179 1.26 13.48 -3.27
CA LEU A 179 0.67 12.18 -3.01
C LEU A 179 1.18 11.67 -1.65
N SER A 180 0.31 10.98 -0.91
CA SER A 180 0.73 10.16 0.23
C SER A 180 -0.26 9.01 0.41
N SER A 181 0.27 7.79 0.43
CA SER A 181 -0.52 6.57 0.39
C SER A 181 -0.07 5.57 1.44
N TRP A 182 -0.90 5.37 2.46
CA TRP A 182 -0.62 4.46 3.59
C TRP A 182 0.67 4.79 4.33
N THR A 183 0.96 6.10 4.49
CA THR A 183 2.20 6.60 5.11
C THR A 183 1.93 7.26 6.46
N LEU A 184 0.99 8.20 6.53
CA LEU A 184 0.85 9.11 7.67
C LEU A 184 0.36 8.43 8.95
N HIS A 185 -0.33 7.29 8.84
CA HIS A 185 -0.71 6.49 10.01
C HIS A 185 0.48 5.91 10.78
N ASN A 186 1.68 5.88 10.19
CA ASN A 186 2.90 5.44 10.88
C ASN A 186 3.43 6.48 11.87
N LEU A 187 2.97 7.73 11.78
CA LEU A 187 3.29 8.78 12.75
C LEU A 187 2.36 8.66 13.96
N PRO A 188 2.87 8.22 15.14
CA PRO A 188 2.03 7.85 16.28
C PRO A 188 1.29 9.06 16.87
N GLN A 189 1.93 10.22 16.89
CA GLN A 189 1.41 11.43 17.53
C GLN A 189 0.65 12.32 16.53
N GLY A 190 -0.46 12.92 16.96
CA GLY A 190 -1.25 13.85 16.14
C GLY A 190 -0.46 15.07 15.68
N GLU A 191 0.39 15.61 16.56
CA GLU A 191 1.27 16.74 16.22
C GLU A 191 2.24 16.40 15.08
N GLN A 192 2.78 15.18 15.07
CA GLN A 192 3.66 14.73 13.99
C GLN A 192 2.92 14.62 12.66
N ARG A 193 1.69 14.10 12.67
CA ARG A 193 0.83 14.07 11.48
C ARG A 193 0.47 15.47 10.99
N GLN A 194 0.15 16.36 11.92
CA GLN A 194 -0.11 17.76 11.61
C GLN A 194 1.11 18.44 10.98
N ARG A 195 2.32 18.20 11.53
CA ARG A 195 3.57 18.72 10.98
C ARG A 195 3.81 18.22 9.56
N ALA A 196 3.57 16.93 9.29
CA ALA A 196 3.66 16.38 7.94
C ALA A 196 2.65 17.03 6.97
N LEU A 197 1.40 17.24 7.41
CA LEU A 197 0.38 17.94 6.60
C LEU A 197 0.77 19.40 6.33
N GLN A 198 1.41 20.08 7.28
CA GLN A 198 1.93 21.44 7.09
C GLN A 198 3.04 21.48 6.03
N GLU A 199 3.97 20.52 6.06
CA GLU A 199 5.02 20.41 5.05
C GLU A 199 4.46 20.10 3.67
N MET A 200 3.50 19.18 3.57
CA MET A 200 2.76 18.91 2.32
C MET A 200 2.13 20.18 1.77
N LEU A 201 1.49 20.98 2.63
CA LEU A 201 0.89 22.23 2.22
C LEU A 201 1.94 23.28 1.81
N ARG A 202 3.07 23.35 2.52
CA ARG A 202 4.17 24.28 2.24
C ARG A 202 4.73 24.06 0.84
N VAL A 203 5.04 22.82 0.50
CA VAL A 203 5.66 22.46 -0.79
C VAL A 203 4.66 22.43 -1.95
N LEU A 204 3.35 22.35 -1.68
CA LEU A 204 2.31 22.37 -2.71
C LEU A 204 2.10 23.80 -3.27
N LYS A 205 2.10 23.93 -4.59
CA LYS A 205 1.80 25.18 -5.31
C LYS A 205 0.35 25.64 -5.09
N PRO A 206 0.07 26.96 -5.09
CA PRO A 206 -1.29 27.46 -5.27
C PRO A 206 -1.94 26.83 -6.53
N GLY A 207 -3.21 26.45 -6.44
CA GLY A 207 -3.91 25.68 -7.48
C GLY A 207 -3.55 24.20 -7.58
N GLY A 208 -2.47 23.76 -6.92
CA GLY A 208 -2.01 22.37 -6.87
C GLY A 208 -2.96 21.45 -6.10
N GLN A 209 -2.81 20.14 -6.31
CA GLN A 209 -3.65 19.11 -5.70
C GLN A 209 -2.90 18.22 -4.71
N LEU A 210 -3.61 17.77 -3.68
CA LEU A 210 -3.15 16.82 -2.69
C LEU A 210 -4.06 15.58 -2.71
N LEU A 211 -3.48 14.41 -2.95
CA LEU A 211 -4.18 13.13 -2.85
C LEU A 211 -3.63 12.35 -1.65
N LEU A 212 -4.51 12.10 -0.69
CA LEU A 212 -4.18 11.36 0.53
C LEU A 212 -5.07 10.13 0.63
N ILE A 213 -4.48 8.94 0.71
CA ILE A 213 -5.19 7.71 1.05
C ILE A 213 -4.54 7.06 2.27
N ASP A 214 -5.37 6.72 3.24
CA ASP A 214 -4.88 6.07 4.46
C ASP A 214 -5.95 5.14 5.08
N ILE A 215 -5.51 4.22 5.93
CA ILE A 215 -6.35 3.31 6.72
C ILE A 215 -6.90 3.97 7.99
N ARG A 216 -6.28 5.06 8.46
CA ARG A 216 -6.63 5.73 9.71
C ARG A 216 -6.50 7.25 9.58
N HIS A 217 -7.14 7.99 10.48
CA HIS A 217 -7.03 9.46 10.61
C HIS A 217 -7.41 10.32 9.39
N VAL A 218 -7.92 9.76 8.29
CA VAL A 218 -8.27 10.53 7.07
C VAL A 218 -9.24 11.69 7.35
N ARG A 219 -10.19 11.53 8.27
CA ARG A 219 -11.10 12.61 8.68
C ARG A 219 -10.40 13.73 9.46
N GLU A 220 -9.42 13.38 10.29
CA GLU A 220 -8.55 14.32 11.01
C GLU A 220 -7.71 15.13 10.01
N TYR A 221 -7.14 14.45 9.01
CA TYR A 221 -6.37 15.10 7.95
C TYR A 221 -7.21 16.07 7.14
N GLU A 222 -8.40 15.63 6.70
CA GLU A 222 -9.32 16.48 5.96
C GLU A 222 -9.74 17.71 6.78
N GLY A 223 -10.11 17.53 8.05
CA GLY A 223 -10.49 18.63 8.94
C GLY A 223 -9.38 19.67 9.07
N PHE A 224 -8.15 19.21 9.30
CA PHE A 224 -6.98 20.09 9.37
C PHE A 224 -6.73 20.84 8.06
N LEU A 225 -6.68 20.14 6.93
CA LEU A 225 -6.39 20.74 5.62
C LEU A 225 -7.48 21.75 5.20
N ARG A 226 -8.75 21.45 5.48
CA ARG A 226 -9.85 22.39 5.22
C ARG A 226 -9.78 23.62 6.12
N ALA A 227 -9.36 23.48 7.37
CA ALA A 227 -9.12 24.63 8.26
C ALA A 227 -7.95 25.50 7.76
N GLN A 228 -7.01 24.94 6.99
CA GLN A 228 -5.96 25.68 6.29
C GLN A 228 -6.39 26.24 4.92
N GLY A 229 -7.69 26.15 4.57
CA GLY A 229 -8.25 26.73 3.36
C GLY A 229 -8.28 25.83 2.12
N LEU A 230 -7.90 24.55 2.23
CA LEU A 230 -7.95 23.61 1.10
C LEU A 230 -9.40 23.26 0.75
N GLN A 231 -9.68 23.20 -0.55
CA GLN A 231 -10.98 22.83 -1.07
C GLN A 231 -11.05 21.33 -1.33
N LEU A 232 -11.98 20.63 -0.67
CA LEU A 232 -12.22 19.21 -0.92
C LEU A 232 -12.86 19.04 -2.30
N LEU A 233 -12.17 18.35 -3.20
CA LEU A 233 -12.68 18.04 -4.54
C LEU A 233 -13.38 16.68 -4.57
N ARG A 234 -12.82 15.70 -3.87
CA ARG A 234 -13.34 14.33 -3.86
C ARG A 234 -13.04 13.62 -2.55
N ARG A 235 -14.01 12.84 -2.08
CA ARG A 235 -13.82 11.80 -1.05
C ARG A 235 -14.24 10.46 -1.65
N SER A 236 -13.40 9.43 -1.51
CA SER A 236 -13.78 8.08 -1.90
C SER A 236 -14.59 7.39 -0.78
N GLY A 237 -15.40 6.41 -1.15
CA GLY A 237 -15.87 5.41 -0.18
C GLY A 237 -14.71 4.56 0.37
N PRO A 238 -14.97 3.72 1.39
CA PRO A 238 -13.97 2.84 1.96
C PRO A 238 -13.54 1.75 0.96
N HIS A 239 -12.23 1.54 0.82
CA HIS A 239 -11.64 0.46 0.04
C HIS A 239 -11.10 -0.62 0.99
N PHE A 240 -11.61 -1.84 0.87
CA PHE A 240 -11.31 -2.98 1.76
C PHE A 240 -10.17 -3.86 1.24
N LEU A 241 -9.10 -3.24 0.74
CA LEU A 241 -8.06 -3.98 0.04
C LEU A 241 -7.25 -4.93 0.96
N PHE A 242 -7.14 -4.57 2.24
CA PHE A 242 -6.29 -5.24 3.23
C PHE A 242 -7.08 -5.67 4.48
N GLY A 243 -8.40 -5.88 4.34
CA GLY A 243 -9.30 -6.14 5.48
C GLY A 243 -9.61 -4.91 6.35
N THR A 244 -8.71 -3.93 6.40
CA THR A 244 -8.98 -2.60 6.97
C THR A 244 -9.47 -1.62 5.90
N PRO A 245 -10.56 -0.87 6.13
CA PRO A 245 -11.02 0.13 5.17
C PRO A 245 -10.02 1.27 5.05
N SER A 246 -9.64 1.61 3.82
CA SER A 246 -8.87 2.82 3.50
C SER A 246 -9.75 3.85 2.80
N SER A 247 -9.56 5.12 3.12
CA SER A 247 -10.31 6.23 2.53
C SER A 247 -9.36 7.19 1.84
N CYS A 248 -9.77 7.69 0.68
CA CYS A 248 -9.01 8.68 -0.08
C CYS A 248 -9.72 10.04 -0.08
N ILE A 249 -8.95 11.10 0.05
CA ILE A 249 -9.37 12.48 -0.15
C ILE A 249 -8.48 13.13 -1.21
N ILE A 250 -9.10 13.95 -2.07
CA ILE A 250 -8.40 14.82 -3.03
C ILE A 250 -8.81 16.25 -2.71
N LEU A 251 -7.82 17.10 -2.47
CA LEU A 251 -8.02 18.51 -2.17
C LEU A 251 -7.22 19.39 -3.11
N ARG A 252 -7.67 20.62 -3.31
CA ARG A 252 -6.94 21.67 -4.05
C ARG A 252 -6.55 22.80 -3.11
N LYS A 253 -5.31 23.26 -3.23
CA LYS A 253 -4.83 24.48 -2.60
C LYS A 253 -5.37 25.68 -3.38
N PRO A 254 -5.99 26.67 -2.72
CA PRO A 254 -6.45 27.89 -3.39
C PRO A 254 -5.29 28.68 -4.01
#